data_AF-A0A9P5W4N0-F1
#
_entry.id   AF-A0A9P5W4N0-F1
#
_cell.length_a   1.000
_cell.length_b   1.000
_cell.length_c   1.000
_cell.angle_alpha   90.00
_cell.angle_beta   90.00
_cell.angle_gamma   90.00
#
_symmetry.space_group_name_H-M   'P 1'
#
loop_
_entity.id
_entity.type
_entity.pdbx_description
1 polymer ?
#
loop_
_entity_poly.entity_id
_entity_poly.type
_entity_poly.pdbx_seq_one_letter_code
_entity_poly.pdbx_strand_id
1 'polypeptide(L)'
;MVSMRESMAWNPRKTTPSLKHLFASFLTNPSTLGLLSLYPNRDEPWHEEFDGVVNKGYFNTLTSPAEIHHLDYFKYCSPSSSDKDNLHGRWLNKILPKIRKSRIQKVFDQHKRLAREWLEQTTERKEFWEKRADEEADAMEQQFDRKHRLSLQSNAVDQLDAQFQRYSKKIRSVYAPTTTDLHKGDRNDGDDGDNDEDDDTIEDLVVELEELISKSEPGFHPLIRALYHVVRGEPFERPGDCAGVSESLAFLYKFVLERLDNFSTLQAIEQKDMFVAISGIVDLDVHKDFPDREARISECRNIPLRHEELELLEKYSTKFVDQDDNDGILEADLTKLKAELERDLSRFMDGTAEKILIEILLILVKLSLPDIFKRPKATEASTLFIWHAIWQALFAQTAISVQVGETILKEARVDQLLVRQIVGPTAAKGAAGASGRRLDFRLTACVEKAQESISVTVCNNEHKEPSVSPRAAALQHRKNTRLNKSILTRGLTPPSMPTVFCDVVGLEGRMYVLKPFNDAWLTCEVNEPIKLPTNSFEMGVFIRSNQLKDLLAYRKLILSFARKCQGFASNPPAPGTPTYPQRSLPTFYTPTVPRTKDVL
;
A
#
# COMPACT_ATOMS: atom_id res chain seq x y z
N MET A 1 -26.55 11.61 60.05
CA MET A 1 -27.37 10.68 59.25
C MET A 1 -26.45 9.68 58.58
N VAL A 2 -26.61 8.41 58.94
CA VAL A 2 -25.86 7.24 58.46
C VAL A 2 -26.63 6.61 57.30
N SER A 3 -25.94 6.24 56.22
CA SER A 3 -26.26 5.13 55.29
C SER A 3 -25.16 5.13 54.20
N MET A 4 -24.12 4.30 54.21
CA MET A 4 -24.02 2.84 54.06
C MET A 4 -24.50 2.28 52.71
N ARG A 5 -23.63 1.41 52.14
CA ARG A 5 -23.71 0.53 50.95
C ARG A 5 -23.16 1.11 49.64
N GLU A 6 -22.38 0.38 48.84
CA GLU A 6 -21.66 -0.89 48.98
C GLU A 6 -20.65 -0.99 47.83
N SER A 7 -19.51 -1.61 48.11
CA SER A 7 -18.41 -1.91 47.20
C SER A 7 -18.72 -3.06 46.24
N MET A 8 -18.32 -2.96 44.97
CA MET A 8 -18.00 -4.13 44.15
C MET A 8 -16.62 -3.96 43.51
N ALA A 9 -15.66 -4.69 44.08
CA ALA A 9 -14.34 -4.94 43.51
C ALA A 9 -14.47 -5.98 42.39
N TRP A 10 -13.90 -5.67 41.23
CA TRP A 10 -13.82 -6.56 40.07
C TRP A 10 -12.50 -7.34 40.12
N ASN A 11 -12.58 -8.67 40.03
CA ASN A 11 -11.44 -9.58 40.14
C ASN A 11 -11.35 -10.46 38.87
N PRO A 12 -10.30 -10.39 38.04
CA PRO A 12 -10.19 -11.17 36.82
C PRO A 12 -9.31 -12.40 37.04
N ARG A 13 -9.92 -13.53 37.44
CA ARG A 13 -9.33 -14.86 37.26
C ARG A 13 -10.40 -15.86 36.82
N LYS A 14 -10.52 -16.06 35.51
CA LYS A 14 -11.09 -17.28 34.93
C LYS A 14 -10.18 -17.75 33.80
N THR A 15 -9.29 -18.67 34.17
CA THR A 15 -8.52 -19.51 33.24
C THR A 15 -9.48 -20.51 32.58
N THR A 16 -9.58 -20.47 31.25
CA THR A 16 -10.15 -21.55 30.43
C THR A 16 -9.26 -22.80 30.54
N PRO A 17 -9.81 -24.00 30.80
CA PRO A 17 -9.00 -25.21 30.83
C PRO A 17 -8.57 -25.61 29.42
N SER A 18 -7.31 -26.00 29.26
CA SER A 18 -6.78 -26.46 27.97
C SER A 18 -7.42 -27.80 27.57
N LEU A 19 -7.72 -27.95 26.27
CA LEU A 19 -8.28 -29.15 25.65
C LEU A 19 -7.46 -30.43 25.90
N LYS A 20 -6.20 -30.32 26.32
CA LYS A 20 -5.35 -31.46 26.66
C LYS A 20 -5.78 -32.17 27.95
N HIS A 21 -6.49 -31.50 28.87
CA HIS A 21 -6.93 -32.13 30.13
C HIS A 21 -8.25 -32.90 30.02
N LEU A 22 -9.07 -32.67 28.99
CA LEU A 22 -10.31 -33.41 28.74
C LEU A 22 -10.07 -34.79 28.09
N PHE A 23 -8.88 -35.05 27.55
CA PHE A 23 -8.55 -36.30 26.87
C PHE A 23 -7.87 -37.35 27.76
N ALA A 24 -7.28 -36.97 28.89
CA ALA A 24 -6.51 -37.90 29.72
C ALA A 24 -7.36 -38.78 30.67
N SER A 25 -8.65 -38.48 30.86
CA SER A 25 -9.51 -39.24 31.80
C SER A 25 -10.31 -40.38 31.15
N PHE A 26 -10.08 -40.70 29.87
CA PHE A 26 -10.96 -41.61 29.11
C PHE A 26 -10.33 -42.94 28.68
N LEU A 27 -9.07 -43.21 29.04
CA LEU A 27 -8.37 -44.45 28.63
C LEU A 27 -8.40 -45.59 29.66
N THR A 28 -9.16 -45.49 30.74
CA THR A 28 -9.21 -46.54 31.77
C THR A 28 -10.63 -46.83 32.25
N ASN A 29 -11.48 -47.42 31.40
CA ASN A 29 -12.57 -48.29 31.86
C ASN A 29 -13.21 -49.09 30.71
N PRO A 30 -12.91 -50.39 30.57
CA PRO A 30 -13.60 -51.30 29.67
C PRO A 30 -14.57 -52.16 30.48
N SER A 31 -15.80 -51.67 30.71
CA SER A 31 -16.91 -52.52 31.16
C SER A 31 -18.23 -51.76 31.25
N THR A 32 -18.97 -51.70 30.14
CA THR A 32 -20.42 -51.92 30.20
C THR A 32 -20.93 -52.45 28.85
N LEU A 33 -21.48 -53.66 28.95
CA LEU A 33 -22.27 -54.44 28.00
C LEU A 33 -23.31 -53.56 27.25
N GLY A 34 -23.73 -53.85 26.02
CA GLY A 34 -23.94 -55.15 25.40
C GLY A 34 -25.41 -55.56 25.56
N LEU A 35 -26.26 -55.21 24.59
CA LEU A 35 -27.53 -55.89 24.22
C LEU A 35 -28.34 -55.01 23.25
N LEU A 36 -28.41 -55.43 21.98
CA LEU A 36 -29.56 -55.40 21.04
C LEU A 36 -29.04 -55.37 19.60
N SER A 37 -28.77 -56.56 19.08
CA SER A 37 -28.64 -56.85 17.66
C SER A 37 -29.76 -57.81 17.29
N LEU A 38 -30.91 -57.28 16.85
CA LEU A 38 -31.90 -58.05 16.09
C LEU A 38 -32.59 -57.12 15.08
N TYR A 39 -32.54 -57.55 13.82
CA TYR A 39 -33.09 -57.00 12.57
C TYR A 39 -32.19 -56.09 11.72
N PRO A 40 -31.63 -56.63 10.61
CA PRO A 40 -31.32 -55.85 9.42
C PRO A 40 -32.59 -55.82 8.55
N ASN A 41 -33.28 -54.69 8.46
CA ASN A 41 -34.23 -54.51 7.36
C ASN A 41 -34.55 -53.05 7.07
N ARG A 42 -34.35 -52.70 5.79
CA ARG A 42 -34.89 -51.55 5.05
C ARG A 42 -34.52 -50.16 5.57
N ASP A 43 -33.56 -49.55 4.89
CA ASP A 43 -33.48 -48.12 4.58
C ASP A 43 -34.08 -47.18 5.63
N GLU A 44 -33.71 -47.37 6.91
CA GLU A 44 -33.99 -46.34 7.91
C GLU A 44 -33.36 -45.07 7.37
N PRO A 45 -34.14 -43.99 7.18
CA PRO A 45 -33.67 -42.74 6.60
C PRO A 45 -32.71 -42.09 7.59
N TRP A 46 -31.47 -42.57 7.62
CA TRP A 46 -30.45 -42.17 8.58
C TRP A 46 -30.11 -40.69 8.50
N HIS A 47 -30.45 -40.07 7.38
CA HIS A 47 -30.36 -38.63 7.17
C HIS A 47 -31.21 -37.83 8.18
N GLU A 48 -32.29 -38.39 8.74
CA GLU A 48 -33.15 -37.74 9.74
C GLU A 48 -32.39 -37.37 11.04
N GLU A 49 -31.32 -38.10 11.38
CA GLU A 49 -30.44 -37.77 12.52
C GLU A 49 -29.80 -36.36 12.39
N PHE A 50 -29.70 -35.87 11.15
CA PHE A 50 -29.15 -34.55 10.83
C PHE A 50 -30.21 -33.46 10.72
N ASP A 51 -31.45 -33.71 11.15
CA ASP A 51 -32.46 -32.68 11.23
C ASP A 51 -32.03 -31.54 12.16
N GLY A 52 -32.23 -30.30 11.69
CA GLY A 52 -31.76 -29.08 12.32
C GLY A 52 -30.28 -28.73 12.06
N VAL A 53 -29.54 -29.54 11.30
CA VAL A 53 -28.20 -29.15 10.82
C VAL A 53 -28.35 -28.25 9.59
N VAL A 54 -27.70 -27.09 9.62
CA VAL A 54 -27.64 -26.19 8.46
C VAL A 54 -26.92 -26.91 7.32
N ASN A 55 -27.50 -26.86 6.11
CA ASN A 55 -27.06 -27.61 4.92
C ASN A 55 -27.18 -29.14 5.09
N LYS A 56 -28.24 -29.63 5.76
CA LYS A 56 -28.52 -31.07 5.88
C LYS A 56 -28.65 -31.80 4.54
N GLY A 57 -28.92 -31.07 3.46
CA GLY A 57 -29.00 -31.60 2.10
C GLY A 57 -27.75 -32.39 1.69
N TYR A 58 -26.56 -32.07 2.21
CA TYR A 58 -25.34 -32.87 1.99
C TYR A 58 -25.56 -34.33 2.39
N PHE A 59 -26.10 -34.59 3.58
CA PHE A 59 -26.29 -35.95 4.07
C PHE A 59 -27.32 -36.72 3.26
N ASN A 60 -28.33 -36.03 2.72
CA ASN A 60 -29.34 -36.62 1.83
C ASN A 60 -28.77 -37.05 0.46
N THR A 61 -27.60 -36.53 0.06
CA THR A 61 -26.94 -36.92 -1.19
C THR A 61 -26.08 -38.18 -1.06
N LEU A 62 -25.80 -38.62 0.18
CA LEU A 62 -24.97 -39.78 0.44
C LEU A 62 -25.82 -41.05 0.47
N THR A 63 -25.29 -42.15 -0.06
CA THR A 63 -26.00 -43.44 -0.01
C THR A 63 -25.79 -44.15 1.32
N SER A 64 -24.69 -43.83 2.02
CA SER A 64 -24.28 -44.49 3.25
C SER A 64 -23.64 -43.51 4.24
N PRO A 65 -23.82 -43.68 5.57
CA PRO A 65 -23.10 -42.90 6.58
C PRO A 65 -21.57 -43.00 6.46
N ALA A 66 -21.06 -44.11 5.89
CA ALA A 66 -19.63 -44.31 5.69
C ALA A 66 -19.02 -43.30 4.70
N GLU A 67 -19.83 -42.70 3.84
CA GLU A 67 -19.40 -41.69 2.85
C GLU A 67 -19.30 -40.28 3.43
N ILE A 68 -19.70 -40.08 4.69
CA ILE A 68 -19.58 -38.77 5.33
C ILE A 68 -18.10 -38.39 5.38
N HIS A 69 -17.78 -37.20 4.86
CA HIS A 69 -16.44 -36.62 4.90
C HIS A 69 -16.51 -35.10 5.10
N HIS A 70 -15.67 -34.56 5.97
CA HIS A 70 -15.76 -33.15 6.36
C HIS A 70 -15.39 -32.19 5.23
N LEU A 71 -14.38 -32.53 4.42
CA LEU A 71 -14.02 -31.73 3.24
C LEU A 71 -15.13 -31.72 2.19
N ASP A 72 -15.87 -32.81 2.02
CA ASP A 72 -16.96 -32.87 1.04
C ASP A 72 -18.20 -32.13 1.54
N TYR A 73 -18.46 -32.17 2.85
CA TYR A 73 -19.43 -31.27 3.47
C TYR A 73 -19.06 -29.80 3.25
N PHE A 74 -17.78 -29.42 3.44
CA PHE A 74 -17.33 -28.06 3.17
C PHE A 74 -17.53 -27.71 1.70
N LYS A 75 -17.10 -28.54 0.75
CA LYS A 75 -17.34 -28.32 -0.69
C LYS A 75 -18.82 -28.15 -1.00
N TYR A 76 -19.69 -29.00 -0.45
CA TYR A 76 -21.14 -28.92 -0.64
C TYR A 76 -21.71 -27.59 -0.18
N CYS A 77 -21.20 -27.03 0.93
CA CYS A 77 -21.64 -25.74 1.43
C CYS A 77 -21.25 -24.55 0.52
N SER A 78 -20.41 -24.76 -0.50
CA SER A 78 -19.86 -23.71 -1.39
C SER A 78 -19.39 -22.48 -0.61
N PRO A 79 -18.45 -22.66 0.34
CA PRO A 79 -18.16 -21.69 1.37
C PRO A 79 -17.19 -20.64 0.88
N SER A 80 -17.26 -19.44 1.46
CA SER A 80 -16.16 -18.49 1.34
C SER A 80 -15.02 -18.84 2.31
N SER A 81 -13.80 -18.38 2.05
CA SER A 81 -12.65 -18.51 2.94
C SER A 81 -12.93 -17.92 4.33
N SER A 82 -13.79 -16.90 4.40
CA SER A 82 -14.25 -16.28 5.64
C SER A 82 -15.18 -17.16 6.49
N ASP A 83 -15.81 -18.18 5.89
CA ASP A 83 -16.71 -19.11 6.58
C ASP A 83 -15.95 -20.23 7.32
N LYS A 84 -14.62 -20.27 7.20
CA LYS A 84 -13.75 -21.32 7.76
C LYS A 84 -14.07 -21.62 9.22
N ASP A 85 -14.01 -20.62 10.10
CA ASP A 85 -14.20 -20.81 11.54
C ASP A 85 -15.63 -21.25 11.88
N ASN A 86 -16.62 -20.73 11.16
CA ASN A 86 -18.03 -21.12 11.32
C ASN A 86 -18.22 -22.59 10.96
N LEU A 87 -17.69 -23.03 9.83
CA LEU A 87 -17.85 -24.39 9.35
C LEU A 87 -17.04 -25.40 10.15
N HIS A 88 -15.84 -25.04 10.61
CA HIS A 88 -15.08 -25.83 11.59
C HIS A 88 -15.87 -25.97 12.89
N GLY A 89 -16.39 -24.86 13.41
CA GLY A 89 -17.21 -24.84 14.61
C GLY A 89 -18.49 -25.67 14.45
N ARG A 90 -19.15 -25.62 13.29
CA ARG A 90 -20.35 -26.42 12.99
C ARG A 90 -20.03 -27.91 12.92
N TRP A 91 -18.94 -28.27 12.26
CA TRP A 91 -18.49 -29.66 12.19
C TRP A 91 -18.24 -30.24 13.57
N LEU A 92 -17.41 -29.55 14.36
CA LEU A 92 -16.99 -29.99 15.69
C LEU A 92 -18.09 -29.94 16.75
N ASN A 93 -18.92 -28.88 16.74
CA ASN A 93 -19.84 -28.61 17.84
C ASN A 93 -21.29 -28.99 17.55
N LYS A 94 -21.64 -29.28 16.28
CA LYS A 94 -23.01 -29.65 15.89
C LYS A 94 -23.07 -31.02 15.22
N ILE A 95 -22.25 -31.26 14.19
CA ILE A 95 -22.30 -32.48 13.39
C ILE A 95 -21.72 -33.67 14.15
N LEU A 96 -20.45 -33.62 14.57
CA LEU A 96 -19.83 -34.72 15.33
C LEU A 96 -20.61 -35.10 16.61
N PRO A 97 -21.12 -34.15 17.41
CA PRO A 97 -21.94 -34.48 18.58
C PRO A 97 -23.28 -35.13 18.24
N LYS A 98 -23.88 -34.80 17.09
CA LYS A 98 -25.08 -35.50 16.59
C LYS A 98 -24.77 -36.94 16.20
N ILE A 99 -23.71 -37.16 15.43
CA ILE A 99 -23.27 -38.52 15.03
C ILE A 99 -22.97 -39.36 16.29
N ARG A 100 -22.29 -38.78 17.29
CA ARG A 100 -22.01 -39.44 18.58
C ARG A 100 -23.28 -39.83 19.35
N LYS A 101 -24.37 -39.07 19.22
CA LYS A 101 -25.64 -39.28 19.94
C LYS A 101 -26.71 -39.98 19.10
N SER A 102 -26.36 -40.37 17.87
CA SER A 102 -27.28 -41.03 16.94
C SER A 102 -27.83 -42.32 17.54
N ARG A 103 -29.13 -42.57 17.33
CA ARG A 103 -29.77 -43.83 17.71
C ARG A 103 -29.50 -44.92 16.67
N ILE A 104 -29.20 -44.52 15.45
CA ILE A 104 -28.88 -45.42 14.35
C ILE A 104 -27.40 -45.86 14.48
N GLN A 105 -27.19 -47.15 14.73
CA GLN A 105 -25.86 -47.73 14.98
C GLN A 105 -24.88 -47.45 13.84
N LYS A 106 -25.31 -47.60 12.59
CA LYS A 106 -24.46 -47.34 11.40
C LYS A 106 -23.90 -45.92 11.36
N VAL A 107 -24.65 -44.93 11.84
CA VAL A 107 -24.20 -43.53 11.93
C VAL A 107 -23.28 -43.35 13.13
N PHE A 108 -23.66 -43.89 14.30
CA PHE A 108 -22.84 -43.85 15.51
C PHE A 108 -21.44 -44.41 15.29
N ASP A 109 -21.33 -45.54 14.57
CA ASP A 109 -20.07 -46.20 14.24
C ASP A 109 -19.10 -45.27 13.48
N GLN A 110 -19.60 -44.28 12.76
CA GLN A 110 -18.78 -43.32 12.03
C GLN A 110 -18.15 -42.25 12.93
N HIS A 111 -18.64 -42.03 14.15
CA HIS A 111 -18.14 -40.96 15.00
C HIS A 111 -16.62 -41.07 15.25
N LYS A 112 -16.14 -42.25 15.64
CA LYS A 112 -14.71 -42.46 15.95
C LYS A 112 -13.82 -42.26 14.72
N ARG A 113 -14.28 -42.73 13.55
CA ARG A 113 -13.59 -42.51 12.26
C ARG A 113 -13.48 -41.02 11.96
N LEU A 114 -14.62 -40.32 11.91
CA LEU A 114 -14.69 -38.90 11.55
C LEU A 114 -13.95 -37.99 12.54
N ALA A 115 -13.97 -38.33 13.83
CA ALA A 115 -13.20 -37.59 14.84
C ALA A 115 -11.69 -37.78 14.67
N ARG A 116 -11.25 -38.98 14.26
CA ARG A 116 -9.85 -39.26 13.95
C ARG A 116 -9.41 -38.56 12.67
N GLU A 117 -10.17 -38.69 11.59
CA GLU A 117 -9.94 -37.98 10.32
C GLU A 117 -9.84 -36.47 10.55
N TRP A 118 -10.71 -35.92 11.39
CA TRP A 118 -10.61 -34.51 11.78
C TRP A 118 -9.28 -34.16 12.46
N LEU A 119 -8.67 -35.03 13.27
CA LEU A 119 -7.38 -34.71 13.88
C LEU A 119 -6.22 -34.90 12.89
N GLU A 120 -6.25 -35.97 12.10
CA GLU A 120 -5.16 -36.38 11.21
C GLU A 120 -5.07 -35.51 9.94
N GLN A 121 -6.19 -35.14 9.32
CA GLN A 121 -6.23 -34.39 8.05
C GLN A 121 -6.06 -32.87 8.23
N THR A 122 -5.21 -32.44 9.16
CA THR A 122 -4.97 -31.01 9.41
C THR A 122 -4.34 -30.31 8.20
N THR A 123 -3.42 -30.97 7.51
CA THR A 123 -2.78 -30.45 6.30
C THR A 123 -3.79 -30.30 5.15
N GLU A 124 -4.56 -31.34 4.84
CA GLU A 124 -5.55 -31.32 3.76
C GLU A 124 -6.63 -30.25 3.99
N ARG A 125 -7.06 -30.04 5.24
CA ARG A 125 -7.96 -28.92 5.57
C ARG A 125 -7.30 -27.58 5.32
N LYS A 126 -6.02 -27.43 5.68
CA LYS A 126 -5.29 -26.18 5.47
C LYS A 126 -5.21 -25.88 3.96
N GLU A 127 -4.80 -26.87 3.17
CA GLU A 127 -4.73 -26.78 1.71
C GLU A 127 -6.09 -26.46 1.07
N PHE A 128 -7.18 -27.08 1.55
CA PHE A 128 -8.53 -26.76 1.09
C PHE A 128 -8.88 -25.27 1.28
N TRP A 129 -8.57 -24.70 2.44
CA TRP A 129 -8.89 -23.29 2.72
C TRP A 129 -7.94 -22.31 2.04
N GLU A 130 -6.66 -22.66 1.86
CA GLU A 130 -5.72 -21.87 1.05
C GLU A 130 -6.17 -21.83 -0.40
N LYS A 131 -6.47 -23.00 -1.00
CA LYS A 131 -7.00 -23.07 -2.37
C LYS A 131 -8.30 -22.28 -2.54
N ARG A 132 -9.21 -22.30 -1.55
CA ARG A 132 -10.44 -21.49 -1.61
C ARG A 132 -10.17 -19.99 -1.53
N ALA A 133 -9.22 -19.56 -0.70
CA ALA A 133 -8.81 -18.17 -0.64
C ALA A 133 -8.21 -17.70 -1.98
N ASP A 134 -7.39 -18.54 -2.62
CA ASP A 134 -6.82 -18.27 -3.94
C ASP A 134 -7.90 -18.20 -5.03
N GLU A 135 -8.82 -19.17 -5.07
CA GLU A 135 -9.95 -19.17 -6.02
C GLU A 135 -10.85 -17.94 -5.84
N GLU A 136 -11.06 -17.48 -4.61
CA GLU A 136 -11.80 -16.24 -4.32
C GLU A 136 -11.05 -14.99 -4.75
N ALA A 137 -9.73 -14.95 -4.54
CA ALA A 137 -8.89 -13.86 -5.01
C ALA A 137 -8.94 -13.76 -6.55
N ASP A 138 -8.80 -14.89 -7.24
CA ASP A 138 -8.89 -14.97 -8.71
C ASP A 138 -10.28 -14.58 -9.21
N ALA A 139 -11.35 -15.08 -8.56
CA ALA A 139 -12.72 -14.72 -8.93
C ALA A 139 -13.01 -13.24 -8.70
N MET A 140 -12.46 -12.65 -7.64
CA MET A 140 -12.54 -11.20 -7.38
C MET A 140 -11.77 -10.40 -8.43
N GLU A 141 -10.57 -10.85 -8.82
CA GLU A 141 -9.78 -10.22 -9.89
C GLU A 141 -10.54 -10.27 -11.22
N GLN A 142 -11.02 -11.46 -11.63
CA GLN A 142 -11.83 -11.60 -12.85
C GLN A 142 -13.10 -10.76 -12.81
N GLN A 143 -13.75 -10.66 -11.65
CA GLN A 143 -14.94 -9.82 -11.50
C GLN A 143 -14.57 -8.33 -11.57
N PHE A 144 -13.45 -7.93 -10.97
CA PHE A 144 -12.93 -6.57 -11.05
C PHE A 144 -12.57 -6.22 -12.48
N ASP A 145 -11.84 -7.08 -13.19
CA ASP A 145 -11.47 -6.91 -14.59
C ASP A 145 -12.69 -6.86 -15.51
N ARG A 146 -13.68 -7.72 -15.29
CA ARG A 146 -14.94 -7.68 -16.04
C ARG A 146 -15.73 -6.40 -15.77
N LYS A 147 -15.83 -5.98 -14.51
CA LYS A 147 -16.50 -4.71 -14.13
C LYS A 147 -15.76 -3.50 -14.66
N HIS A 148 -14.43 -3.55 -14.63
CA HIS A 148 -13.55 -2.55 -15.20
C HIS A 148 -13.81 -2.49 -16.70
N ARG A 149 -13.72 -3.60 -17.44
CA ARG A 149 -14.00 -3.69 -18.87
C ARG A 149 -15.40 -3.18 -19.25
N LEU A 150 -16.44 -3.54 -18.50
CA LEU A 150 -17.81 -3.07 -18.76
C LEU A 150 -17.98 -1.57 -18.46
N SER A 151 -17.37 -1.07 -17.38
CA SER A 151 -17.32 0.37 -17.12
C SER A 151 -16.63 1.11 -18.25
N LEU A 152 -15.52 0.56 -18.73
CA LEU A 152 -14.71 1.15 -19.77
C LEU A 152 -15.46 1.22 -21.11
N GLN A 153 -16.22 0.16 -21.45
CA GLN A 153 -17.11 0.15 -22.61
C GLN A 153 -18.22 1.21 -22.51
N SER A 154 -18.84 1.38 -21.34
CA SER A 154 -19.91 2.38 -21.16
C SER A 154 -19.39 3.81 -21.30
N ASN A 155 -18.20 4.13 -20.80
CA ASN A 155 -17.64 5.49 -20.90
C ASN A 155 -17.10 5.82 -22.29
N ALA A 156 -16.64 4.82 -23.03
CA ALA A 156 -16.22 5.00 -24.41
C ALA A 156 -17.41 5.49 -25.27
N VAL A 157 -18.61 4.95 -25.04
CA VAL A 157 -19.84 5.37 -25.73
C VAL A 157 -20.19 6.83 -25.40
N ASP A 158 -20.19 7.21 -24.12
CA ASP A 158 -20.55 8.58 -23.71
C ASP A 158 -19.52 9.65 -24.14
N GLN A 159 -18.23 9.30 -24.14
CA GLN A 159 -17.17 10.19 -24.59
C GLN A 159 -17.16 10.36 -26.12
N LEU A 160 -17.47 9.30 -26.87
CA LEU A 160 -17.66 9.38 -28.32
C LEU A 160 -18.86 10.28 -28.66
N ASP A 161 -19.98 10.18 -27.94
CA ASP A 161 -21.14 11.05 -28.13
C ASP A 161 -20.83 12.52 -27.81
N ALA A 162 -20.10 12.79 -26.72
CA ALA A 162 -19.68 14.14 -26.35
C ALA A 162 -18.67 14.75 -27.36
N GLN A 163 -17.74 13.94 -27.87
CA GLN A 163 -16.81 14.33 -28.94
C GLN A 163 -17.55 14.61 -30.24
N PHE A 164 -18.50 13.76 -30.64
CA PHE A 164 -19.32 13.94 -31.83
C PHE A 164 -20.14 15.24 -31.78
N GLN A 165 -20.74 15.54 -30.62
CA GLN A 165 -21.43 16.82 -30.37
C GLN A 165 -20.49 18.02 -30.51
N ARG A 166 -19.25 17.91 -29.99
CA ARG A 166 -18.24 18.97 -30.05
C ARG A 166 -17.73 19.21 -31.47
N TYR A 167 -17.47 18.16 -32.24
CA TYR A 167 -17.08 18.26 -33.65
C TYR A 167 -18.20 18.86 -34.50
N SER A 168 -19.45 18.42 -34.26
CA SER A 168 -20.63 18.99 -34.92
C SER A 168 -20.80 20.50 -34.67
N LYS A 169 -20.36 21.00 -33.50
CA LYS A 169 -20.36 22.43 -33.16
C LYS A 169 -19.20 23.19 -33.81
N LYS A 170 -18.01 22.58 -33.88
CA LYS A 170 -16.81 23.18 -34.49
C LYS A 170 -16.92 23.26 -36.01
N ILE A 171 -17.49 22.24 -36.66
CA ILE A 171 -17.78 22.27 -38.09
C ILE A 171 -18.72 23.44 -38.40
N ARG A 172 -19.77 23.65 -37.60
CA ARG A 172 -20.67 24.81 -37.75
C ARG A 172 -19.98 26.17 -37.57
N SER A 173 -18.93 26.27 -36.76
CA SER A 173 -18.18 27.52 -36.59
C SER A 173 -17.15 27.77 -37.68
N VAL A 174 -16.56 26.71 -38.25
CA VAL A 174 -15.53 26.81 -39.30
C VAL A 174 -16.14 27.14 -40.66
N TYR A 175 -17.34 26.65 -40.95
CA TYR A 175 -18.05 27.00 -42.18
C TYR A 175 -18.91 28.27 -42.05
N ALA A 176 -18.77 29.04 -40.96
CA ALA A 176 -19.31 30.39 -40.87
C ALA A 176 -18.31 31.36 -41.53
N PRO A 177 -18.64 31.98 -42.67
CA PRO A 177 -17.69 32.74 -43.46
C PRO A 177 -17.30 34.03 -42.74
N THR A 178 -16.00 34.23 -42.50
CA THR A 178 -15.46 35.50 -42.03
C THR A 178 -14.36 35.95 -42.99
N THR A 179 -14.57 37.10 -43.61
CA THR A 179 -13.79 37.74 -44.66
C THR A 179 -12.58 38.53 -44.12
N THR A 180 -11.62 38.82 -45.02
CA THR A 180 -10.47 39.77 -44.97
C THR A 180 -9.28 39.39 -44.08
N ASP A 181 -7.99 39.57 -44.44
CA ASP A 181 -7.32 40.15 -45.62
C ASP A 181 -5.82 39.71 -45.66
N LEU A 182 -5.22 39.78 -46.86
CA LEU A 182 -3.86 39.39 -47.27
C LEU A 182 -2.81 40.52 -47.15
N HIS A 183 -1.52 40.22 -46.94
CA HIS A 183 -0.31 40.78 -47.64
C HIS A 183 1.01 40.22 -47.03
N LYS A 184 1.85 39.46 -47.78
CA LYS A 184 3.10 39.82 -48.55
C LYS A 184 4.29 40.31 -47.68
N GLY A 185 5.56 39.92 -47.85
CA GLY A 185 6.26 39.19 -48.92
C GLY A 185 7.77 38.97 -48.67
N ASP A 186 8.45 38.49 -49.72
CA ASP A 186 9.79 37.87 -49.89
C ASP A 186 11.10 38.67 -49.63
N ARG A 187 12.22 37.91 -49.53
CA ARG A 187 13.52 37.98 -50.26
C ARG A 187 14.74 37.84 -49.32
N ASN A 188 15.98 37.48 -49.72
CA ASN A 188 16.61 36.55 -50.69
C ASN A 188 18.16 36.68 -50.48
N ASP A 189 18.89 35.56 -50.58
CA ASP A 189 20.29 35.27 -51.00
C ASP A 189 21.57 36.03 -50.52
N GLY A 190 22.62 35.21 -50.31
CA GLY A 190 24.05 35.49 -50.59
C GLY A 190 25.02 35.32 -49.40
N ASP A 191 26.27 34.87 -49.50
CA ASP A 191 27.04 33.86 -50.28
C ASP A 191 28.46 33.82 -49.62
N ASP A 192 29.03 32.62 -49.48
CA ASP A 192 30.42 32.15 -49.31
C ASP A 192 31.53 32.90 -48.53
N GLY A 193 32.35 32.11 -47.81
CA GLY A 193 33.70 32.50 -47.39
C GLY A 193 34.36 31.61 -46.33
N ASP A 194 35.23 30.69 -46.79
CA ASP A 194 36.03 29.67 -46.11
C ASP A 194 36.69 30.01 -44.75
N ASN A 195 36.83 28.99 -43.91
CA ASN A 195 37.98 28.84 -42.99
C ASN A 195 38.17 27.36 -42.64
N ASP A 196 39.21 26.76 -43.20
CA ASP A 196 39.81 25.49 -42.76
C ASP A 196 40.52 25.71 -41.43
N GLU A 197 40.24 24.90 -40.40
CA GLU A 197 41.22 24.54 -39.36
C GLU A 197 40.72 23.33 -38.53
N ASP A 198 41.58 22.31 -38.51
CA ASP A 198 41.77 21.24 -37.52
C ASP A 198 40.68 20.16 -37.34
N ASP A 199 40.97 19.07 -38.07
CA ASP A 199 40.37 17.75 -38.17
C ASP A 199 40.70 16.86 -36.94
N ASP A 200 40.03 17.13 -35.81
CA ASP A 200 39.55 16.05 -34.94
C ASP A 200 38.09 15.86 -35.34
N THR A 201 37.75 14.77 -36.04
CA THR A 201 36.40 14.67 -36.61
C THR A 201 35.36 14.75 -35.50
N ILE A 202 34.42 15.69 -35.66
CA ILE A 202 33.23 15.81 -34.80
C ILE A 202 32.53 14.45 -34.68
N GLU A 203 32.63 13.62 -35.70
CA GLU A 203 32.11 12.24 -35.70
C GLU A 203 32.78 11.35 -34.64
N ASP A 204 34.10 11.45 -34.43
CA ASP A 204 34.80 10.67 -33.40
C ASP A 204 34.45 11.14 -31.97
N LEU A 205 34.35 12.46 -31.76
CA LEU A 205 33.88 13.03 -30.49
C LEU A 205 32.38 12.78 -30.26
N VAL A 206 31.55 12.77 -31.30
CA VAL A 206 30.12 12.44 -31.22
C VAL A 206 29.93 10.97 -30.91
N VAL A 207 30.72 10.06 -31.49
CA VAL A 207 30.67 8.63 -31.18
C VAL A 207 31.14 8.35 -29.75
N GLU A 208 32.22 8.99 -29.27
CA GLU A 208 32.70 8.84 -27.89
C GLU A 208 31.71 9.46 -26.88
N LEU A 209 31.09 10.60 -27.22
CA LEU A 209 30.05 11.24 -26.42
C LEU A 209 28.74 10.43 -26.44
N GLU A 210 28.33 9.83 -27.55
CA GLU A 210 27.18 8.91 -27.65
C GLU A 210 27.43 7.60 -26.89
N GLU A 211 28.66 7.09 -26.87
CA GLU A 211 29.03 5.94 -26.04
C GLU A 211 29.02 6.31 -24.54
N LEU A 212 29.47 7.50 -24.16
CA LEU A 212 29.40 7.99 -22.78
C LEU A 212 27.97 8.33 -22.36
N ILE A 213 27.13 8.90 -23.24
CA ILE A 213 25.71 9.19 -23.02
C ILE A 213 24.90 7.88 -22.93
N SER A 214 25.16 6.88 -23.78
CA SER A 214 24.50 5.57 -23.70
C SER A 214 24.97 4.75 -22.49
N LYS A 215 26.19 4.94 -22.00
CA LYS A 215 26.70 4.37 -20.74
C LYS A 215 26.24 5.15 -19.49
N SER A 216 25.74 6.38 -19.63
CA SER A 216 25.38 7.28 -18.51
C SER A 216 23.91 7.68 -18.41
N GLU A 217 23.05 7.35 -19.39
CA GLU A 217 21.60 7.48 -19.24
C GLU A 217 21.05 6.21 -18.57
N PRO A 218 20.57 6.26 -17.31
CA PRO A 218 19.74 5.18 -16.77
C PRO A 218 18.57 4.93 -17.72
N GLY A 219 18.25 3.66 -17.95
CA GLY A 219 17.26 3.19 -18.93
C GLY A 219 15.86 3.82 -18.85
N PHE A 220 15.59 4.60 -17.81
CA PHE A 220 14.37 5.38 -17.64
C PHE A 220 14.22 6.58 -18.59
N HIS A 221 15.32 7.19 -19.04
CA HIS A 221 15.28 8.32 -19.97
C HIS A 221 14.73 7.93 -21.36
N PRO A 222 15.21 6.82 -21.96
CA PRO A 222 14.62 6.26 -23.17
C PRO A 222 13.13 5.96 -23.04
N LEU A 223 12.66 5.45 -21.89
CA LEU A 223 11.24 5.16 -21.66
C LEU A 223 10.36 6.42 -21.62
N ILE A 224 10.85 7.48 -20.97
CA ILE A 224 10.15 8.78 -20.94
C ILE A 224 10.12 9.41 -22.34
N ARG A 225 11.25 9.36 -23.06
CA ARG A 225 11.37 9.85 -24.44
C ARG A 225 10.45 9.07 -25.39
N ALA A 226 10.42 7.75 -25.26
CA ALA A 226 9.52 6.89 -26.03
C ALA A 226 8.05 7.24 -25.76
N LEU A 227 7.66 7.35 -24.49
CA LEU A 227 6.30 7.75 -24.12
C LEU A 227 5.96 9.15 -24.65
N TYR A 228 6.92 10.08 -24.65
CA TYR A 228 6.76 11.41 -25.21
C TYR A 228 6.43 11.40 -26.71
N HIS A 229 7.23 10.68 -27.51
CA HIS A 229 6.99 10.56 -28.95
C HIS A 229 5.69 9.83 -29.26
N VAL A 230 5.41 8.73 -28.54
CA VAL A 230 4.16 7.97 -28.66
C VAL A 230 2.92 8.85 -28.45
N VAL A 231 2.94 9.72 -27.43
CA VAL A 231 1.82 10.65 -27.14
C VAL A 231 1.63 11.67 -28.25
N ARG A 232 2.71 12.06 -28.94
CA ARG A 232 2.70 13.00 -30.06
C ARG A 232 2.34 12.33 -31.40
N GLY A 233 2.17 11.01 -31.42
CA GLY A 233 2.00 10.25 -32.66
C GLY A 233 3.28 10.24 -33.51
N GLU A 234 4.42 10.50 -32.90
CA GLU A 234 5.73 10.48 -33.55
C GLU A 234 6.31 9.06 -33.47
N PRO A 235 7.12 8.64 -34.46
CA PRO A 235 7.88 7.41 -34.35
C PRO A 235 8.81 7.48 -33.13
N PHE A 236 8.99 6.35 -32.47
CA PHE A 236 9.81 6.25 -31.29
C PHE A 236 10.67 5.00 -31.35
N GLU A 237 11.85 5.07 -30.73
CA GLU A 237 12.68 3.90 -30.52
C GLU A 237 12.23 3.17 -29.25
N ARG A 238 12.05 1.85 -29.35
CA ARG A 238 11.64 1.05 -28.20
C ARG A 238 12.83 0.99 -27.21
N PRO A 239 12.63 1.42 -25.96
CA PRO A 239 13.66 1.31 -24.93
C PRO A 239 14.09 -0.15 -24.70
N GLY A 240 15.38 -0.36 -24.43
CA GLY A 240 15.90 -1.64 -23.93
C GLY A 240 15.43 -1.96 -22.51
N ASP A 241 15.75 -3.14 -21.99
CA ASP A 241 15.46 -3.49 -20.59
C ASP A 241 16.29 -2.65 -19.61
N CYS A 242 15.71 -2.33 -18.45
CA CYS A 242 16.41 -1.57 -17.41
C CYS A 242 17.16 -2.51 -16.46
N ALA A 243 18.50 -2.48 -16.48
CA ALA A 243 19.35 -3.20 -15.53
C ALA A 243 19.62 -2.36 -14.26
N GLY A 244 19.90 -3.02 -13.14
CA GLY A 244 20.39 -2.37 -11.92
C GLY A 244 19.35 -1.66 -11.04
N VAL A 245 18.05 -1.92 -11.24
CA VAL A 245 16.95 -1.27 -10.51
C VAL A 245 16.20 -2.26 -9.63
N SER A 246 15.49 -1.75 -8.61
CA SER A 246 14.70 -2.61 -7.73
C SER A 246 13.60 -3.37 -8.50
N GLU A 247 13.20 -4.55 -8.03
CA GLU A 247 12.19 -5.39 -8.70
C GLU A 247 10.85 -4.64 -8.92
N SER A 248 10.45 -3.80 -7.97
CA SER A 248 9.24 -2.98 -8.11
C SER A 248 9.38 -1.92 -9.20
N LEU A 249 10.54 -1.29 -9.33
CA LEU A 249 10.82 -0.34 -10.41
C LEU A 249 10.91 -1.05 -11.77
N ALA A 250 11.57 -2.22 -11.82
CA ALA A 250 11.62 -3.06 -13.02
C ALA A 250 10.20 -3.48 -13.46
N PHE A 251 9.31 -3.80 -12.51
CA PHE A 251 7.92 -4.10 -12.82
C PHE A 251 7.19 -2.88 -13.41
N LEU A 252 7.34 -1.69 -12.82
CA LEU A 252 6.75 -0.47 -13.35
C LEU A 252 7.30 -0.13 -14.75
N TYR A 253 8.60 -0.34 -14.96
CA TYR A 253 9.26 -0.16 -16.25
C TYR A 253 8.64 -1.04 -17.32
N LYS A 254 8.60 -2.35 -17.05
CA LYS A 254 7.99 -3.34 -17.93
C LYS A 254 6.51 -3.03 -18.20
N PHE A 255 5.78 -2.62 -17.16
CA PHE A 255 4.37 -2.22 -17.28
C PHE A 255 4.15 -1.11 -18.31
N VAL A 256 5.01 -0.09 -18.33
CA VAL A 256 4.95 1.00 -19.33
C VAL A 256 5.44 0.51 -20.69
N LEU A 257 6.59 -0.17 -20.73
CA LEU A 257 7.24 -0.64 -21.96
C LEU A 257 6.32 -1.54 -22.80
N GLU A 258 5.63 -2.50 -22.17
CA GLU A 258 4.68 -3.41 -22.83
C GLU A 258 3.48 -2.71 -23.46
N ARG A 259 3.21 -1.46 -23.06
CA ARG A 259 2.03 -0.69 -23.45
C ARG A 259 2.34 0.43 -24.44
N LEU A 260 3.61 0.71 -24.72
CA LEU A 260 4.02 1.80 -25.62
C LEU A 260 3.47 1.63 -27.03
N ASP A 261 3.64 0.45 -27.66
CA ASP A 261 3.22 0.22 -29.05
C ASP A 261 1.72 0.40 -29.25
N ASN A 262 0.94 0.13 -28.20
CA ASN A 262 -0.50 0.15 -28.25
C ASN A 262 -1.09 1.43 -27.65
N PHE A 263 -0.28 2.40 -27.24
CA PHE A 263 -0.73 3.56 -26.46
C PHE A 263 -1.93 4.30 -27.06
N SER A 264 -1.94 4.51 -28.37
CA SER A 264 -3.03 5.19 -29.08
C SER A 264 -4.36 4.41 -29.04
N THR A 265 -4.27 3.09 -28.87
CA THR A 265 -5.42 2.17 -28.75
C THR A 265 -5.83 1.93 -27.30
N LEU A 266 -4.95 2.24 -26.34
CA LEU A 266 -5.27 2.18 -24.92
C LEU A 266 -6.34 3.20 -24.57
N GLN A 267 -7.10 2.87 -23.55
CA GLN A 267 -8.11 3.77 -23.05
C GLN A 267 -7.45 4.91 -22.25
N ALA A 268 -8.13 6.07 -22.18
CA ALA A 268 -7.59 7.26 -21.52
C ALA A 268 -7.17 7.03 -20.05
N ILE A 269 -7.78 6.09 -19.34
CA ILE A 269 -7.39 5.74 -17.97
C ILE A 269 -6.10 4.91 -17.93
N GLU A 270 -5.90 4.00 -18.89
CA GLU A 270 -4.69 3.19 -19.01
C GLU A 270 -3.50 4.06 -19.43
N GLN A 271 -3.73 5.00 -20.37
CA GLN A 271 -2.76 6.03 -20.72
C GLN A 271 -2.36 6.86 -19.49
N LYS A 272 -3.34 7.31 -18.67
CA LYS A 272 -3.06 8.00 -17.39
C LYS A 272 -2.29 7.15 -16.41
N ASP A 273 -2.57 5.86 -16.35
CA ASP A 273 -1.92 4.94 -15.44
C ASP A 273 -0.46 4.66 -15.85
N MET A 274 -0.16 4.67 -17.16
CA MET A 274 1.22 4.69 -17.66
C MET A 274 1.96 5.95 -17.21
N PHE A 275 1.30 7.12 -17.24
CA PHE A 275 1.91 8.36 -16.74
C PHE A 275 2.14 8.33 -15.22
N VAL A 276 1.25 7.72 -14.44
CA VAL A 276 1.48 7.51 -13.00
C VAL A 276 2.66 6.55 -12.77
N ALA A 277 2.70 5.45 -13.53
CA ALA A 277 3.77 4.46 -13.44
C ALA A 277 5.11 5.11 -13.77
N ILE A 278 5.22 5.82 -14.90
CA ILE A 278 6.46 6.48 -15.30
C ILE A 278 6.90 7.54 -14.29
N SER A 279 5.95 8.27 -13.69
CA SER A 279 6.24 9.26 -12.64
C SER A 279 6.84 8.65 -11.38
N GLY A 280 6.63 7.35 -11.13
CA GLY A 280 7.25 6.61 -10.02
C GLY A 280 8.53 5.86 -10.40
N ILE A 281 8.93 5.93 -11.67
CA ILE A 281 10.15 5.31 -12.21
C ILE A 281 11.24 6.34 -12.45
N VAL A 282 10.90 7.62 -12.63
CA VAL A 282 11.87 8.68 -12.92
C VAL A 282 12.85 8.82 -11.74
N ASP A 283 14.04 8.24 -11.91
CA ASP A 283 15.18 8.59 -11.09
C ASP A 283 15.68 9.97 -11.55
N LEU A 284 15.53 10.97 -10.69
CA LEU A 284 15.87 12.35 -11.01
C LEU A 284 17.40 12.60 -11.07
N ASP A 285 18.25 11.60 -10.82
CA ASP A 285 19.72 11.77 -10.72
C ASP A 285 20.36 12.11 -12.07
N VAL A 286 19.62 11.93 -13.16
CA VAL A 286 20.12 12.02 -14.54
C VAL A 286 20.02 13.44 -15.11
N HIS A 287 19.09 14.25 -14.58
CA HIS A 287 18.89 15.59 -15.09
C HIS A 287 19.63 16.58 -14.19
N LYS A 288 20.79 17.03 -14.68
CA LYS A 288 21.58 18.16 -14.12
C LYS A 288 20.74 19.44 -13.96
N ASP A 289 19.59 19.52 -14.62
CA ASP A 289 18.59 20.59 -14.52
C ASP A 289 17.58 20.43 -13.37
N PHE A 290 17.77 19.47 -12.45
CA PHE A 290 17.06 19.41 -11.16
C PHE A 290 17.93 19.92 -9.99
N PRO A 291 18.36 21.20 -9.97
CA PRO A 291 19.19 21.76 -8.89
C PRO A 291 18.52 21.69 -7.51
N ASP A 292 17.20 21.42 -7.47
CA ASP A 292 16.40 21.35 -6.26
C ASP A 292 16.25 19.91 -5.70
N ARG A 293 16.63 18.85 -6.44
CA ARG A 293 16.67 17.48 -5.88
C ARG A 293 17.81 17.38 -4.89
N GLU A 294 19.03 17.70 -5.31
CA GLU A 294 20.19 17.63 -4.42
C GLU A 294 20.03 18.61 -3.26
N ALA A 295 19.46 19.80 -3.47
CA ALA A 295 19.14 20.72 -2.38
C ALA A 295 18.08 20.17 -1.39
N ARG A 296 17.00 19.54 -1.88
CA ARG A 296 15.93 18.99 -1.02
C ARG A 296 16.28 17.65 -0.38
N ILE A 297 16.94 16.77 -1.11
CA ILE A 297 17.53 15.53 -0.59
C ILE A 297 18.65 15.89 0.37
N SER A 298 19.44 16.94 0.12
CA SER A 298 20.36 17.48 1.13
C SER A 298 19.60 18.09 2.31
N GLU A 299 18.46 18.77 2.13
CA GLU A 299 17.61 19.17 3.25
C GLU A 299 17.11 17.96 4.05
N CYS A 300 16.94 16.79 3.41
CA CYS A 300 16.61 15.53 4.08
C CYS A 300 17.84 14.89 4.77
N ARG A 301 18.97 14.75 4.05
CA ARG A 301 20.20 14.05 4.47
C ARG A 301 21.02 14.85 5.47
N ASN A 302 21.00 16.18 5.38
CA ASN A 302 21.82 17.10 6.17
C ASN A 302 20.99 17.87 7.19
N ILE A 303 20.00 17.22 7.82
CA ILE A 303 19.40 17.82 9.01
C ILE A 303 20.43 17.77 10.11
N PRO A 304 20.94 18.93 10.57
CA PRO A 304 21.90 18.93 11.65
C PRO A 304 21.18 18.40 12.88
N LEU A 305 21.62 17.24 13.35
CA LEU A 305 21.29 16.78 14.69
C LEU A 305 21.97 17.75 15.66
N ARG A 306 21.27 18.05 16.76
CA ARG A 306 21.87 18.83 17.85
C ARG A 306 23.01 18.01 18.47
N HIS A 307 23.97 18.69 19.08
CA HIS A 307 25.13 18.03 19.67
C HIS A 307 24.70 16.97 20.70
N GLU A 308 23.69 17.29 21.51
CA GLU A 308 23.11 16.40 22.51
C GLU A 308 22.43 15.17 21.90
N GLU A 309 21.82 15.32 20.72
CA GLU A 309 21.23 14.19 19.98
C GLU A 309 22.32 13.28 19.43
N LEU A 310 23.40 13.85 18.91
CA LEU A 310 24.57 13.09 18.44
C LEU A 310 25.24 12.34 19.59
N GLU A 311 25.49 13.01 20.73
CA GLU A 311 26.05 12.38 21.92
C GLU A 311 25.17 11.23 22.42
N LEU A 312 23.84 11.39 22.37
CA LEU A 312 22.89 10.34 22.74
C LEU A 312 22.98 9.14 21.79
N LEU A 313 23.02 9.40 20.47
CA LEU A 313 23.16 8.35 19.47
C LEU A 313 24.50 7.64 19.56
N GLU A 314 25.60 8.35 19.78
CA GLU A 314 26.94 7.78 20.00
C GLU A 314 26.98 6.94 21.29
N LYS A 315 26.40 7.45 22.39
CA LYS A 315 26.29 6.75 23.67
C LYS A 315 25.56 5.42 23.55
N TYR A 316 24.48 5.34 22.75
CA TYR A 316 23.77 4.08 22.56
C TYR A 316 24.37 3.23 21.46
N SER A 317 24.91 3.84 20.39
CA SER A 317 25.61 3.14 19.32
C SER A 317 26.79 2.33 19.85
N THR A 318 27.67 2.94 20.65
CA THR A 318 28.83 2.26 21.25
C THR A 318 28.43 1.03 22.06
N LYS A 319 27.32 1.10 22.81
CA LYS A 319 26.77 -0.04 23.56
C LYS A 319 26.27 -1.21 22.70
N PHE A 320 25.98 -0.98 21.42
CA PHE A 320 25.64 -2.05 20.47
C PHE A 320 26.84 -2.63 19.74
N VAL A 321 28.01 -1.97 19.78
CA VAL A 321 29.20 -2.29 18.98
C VAL A 321 30.28 -2.97 19.82
N ASP A 322 30.40 -2.62 21.10
CA ASP A 322 31.42 -3.19 21.99
C ASP A 322 31.13 -4.64 22.45
N GLN A 323 30.20 -5.35 21.80
CA GLN A 323 29.84 -6.74 22.09
C GLN A 323 29.98 -7.67 20.85
N ASP A 324 30.72 -7.24 19.82
CA ASP A 324 30.96 -8.02 18.59
C ASP A 324 31.94 -9.19 18.78
N ASP A 325 32.63 -9.28 19.93
CA ASP A 325 33.55 -10.39 20.21
C ASP A 325 32.81 -11.56 20.91
N ASN A 326 32.21 -12.41 20.06
CA ASN A 326 31.89 -13.84 20.24
C ASN A 326 30.63 -14.31 20.99
N ASP A 327 29.97 -13.52 21.83
CA ASP A 327 28.70 -13.94 22.44
C ASP A 327 27.65 -12.87 22.20
N GLY A 328 26.82 -13.07 21.16
CA GLY A 328 25.80 -12.10 20.75
C GLY A 328 25.04 -11.53 21.95
N ILE A 329 24.84 -10.20 21.95
CA ILE A 329 24.17 -9.42 23.00
C ILE A 329 23.06 -10.27 23.65
N LEU A 330 23.30 -10.68 24.90
CA LEU A 330 22.34 -11.51 25.63
C LEU A 330 21.04 -10.73 25.78
N GLU A 331 19.90 -11.40 25.80
CA GLU A 331 18.58 -10.81 26.09
C GLU A 331 18.60 -9.91 27.35
N ALA A 332 19.50 -10.21 28.28
CA ALA A 332 19.81 -9.42 29.47
C ALA A 332 20.31 -7.99 29.17
N ASP A 333 21.13 -7.80 28.14
CA ASP A 333 21.72 -6.51 27.77
C ASP A 333 20.71 -5.59 27.09
N LEU A 334 19.86 -6.12 26.20
CA LEU A 334 18.72 -5.37 25.66
C LEU A 334 17.73 -4.98 26.75
N THR A 335 17.53 -5.84 27.76
CA THR A 335 16.67 -5.56 28.91
C THR A 335 17.25 -4.45 29.79
N LYS A 336 18.57 -4.49 30.05
CA LYS A 336 19.28 -3.42 30.77
C LYS A 336 19.20 -2.10 30.00
N LEU A 337 19.44 -2.12 28.69
CA LEU A 337 19.35 -0.95 27.84
C LEU A 337 17.95 -0.36 27.84
N LYS A 338 16.91 -1.19 27.76
CA LYS A 338 15.52 -0.74 27.88
C LYS A 338 15.29 0.00 29.20
N ALA A 339 15.75 -0.55 30.32
CA ALA A 339 15.60 0.10 31.62
C ALA A 339 16.38 1.42 31.72
N GLU A 340 17.54 1.52 31.07
CA GLU A 340 18.31 2.77 30.96
C GLU A 340 17.61 3.81 30.08
N LEU A 341 17.08 3.41 28.92
CA LEU A 341 16.30 4.28 28.05
C LEU A 341 15.02 4.76 28.75
N GLU A 342 14.32 3.91 29.50
CA GLU A 342 13.14 4.31 30.31
C GLU A 342 13.52 5.30 31.41
N ARG A 343 14.67 5.09 32.06
CA ARG A 343 15.21 6.04 33.05
C ARG A 343 15.58 7.36 32.40
N ASP A 344 16.28 7.35 31.28
CA ASP A 344 16.67 8.56 30.56
C ASP A 344 15.42 9.28 30.04
N LEU A 345 14.42 8.57 29.49
CA LEU A 345 13.13 9.13 29.09
C LEU A 345 12.43 9.86 30.25
N SER A 346 12.44 9.27 31.45
CA SER A 346 11.81 9.88 32.64
C SER A 346 12.46 11.20 33.09
N ARG A 347 13.69 11.48 32.66
CA ARG A 347 14.38 12.74 32.93
C ARG A 347 13.95 13.87 31.98
N PHE A 348 13.37 13.55 30.82
CA PHE A 348 12.93 14.53 29.83
C PHE A 348 11.44 14.84 30.01
N MET A 349 11.15 16.02 30.56
CA MET A 349 9.79 16.42 30.94
C MET A 349 8.94 16.91 29.73
N ASP A 350 9.54 17.57 28.74
CA ASP A 350 8.82 18.20 27.62
C ASP A 350 9.39 17.80 26.25
N GLY A 351 8.57 17.88 25.19
CA GLY A 351 8.74 17.35 23.80
C GLY A 351 9.98 17.75 23.00
N THR A 352 11.14 17.63 23.63
CA THR A 352 12.49 17.74 23.10
C THR A 352 12.76 16.60 22.13
N ALA A 353 13.61 16.79 21.12
CA ALA A 353 13.87 15.75 20.13
C ALA A 353 14.66 14.56 20.71
N GLU A 354 15.37 14.74 21.82
CA GLU A 354 15.97 13.66 22.63
C GLU A 354 14.89 12.72 23.15
N LYS A 355 13.76 13.25 23.64
CA LYS A 355 12.61 12.44 24.07
C LYS A 355 12.07 11.59 22.93
N ILE A 356 11.88 12.20 21.76
CA ILE A 356 11.40 11.51 20.54
C ILE A 356 12.37 10.38 20.15
N LEU A 357 13.68 10.67 20.16
CA LEU A 357 14.73 9.68 19.88
C LEU A 357 14.66 8.51 20.86
N ILE A 358 14.55 8.76 22.16
CA ILE A 358 14.47 7.72 23.19
C ILE A 358 13.20 6.89 23.04
N GLU A 359 12.05 7.52 22.74
CA GLU A 359 10.80 6.79 22.48
C GLU A 359 10.91 5.85 21.27
N ILE A 360 11.50 6.32 20.17
CA ILE A 360 11.77 5.50 18.98
C ILE A 360 12.70 4.34 19.33
N LEU A 361 13.83 4.62 19.99
CA LEU A 361 14.78 3.58 20.41
C LEU A 361 14.11 2.54 21.33
N LEU A 362 13.23 2.94 22.23
CA LEU A 362 12.47 2.02 23.09
C LEU A 362 11.52 1.12 22.29
N ILE A 363 10.86 1.65 21.26
CA ILE A 363 10.01 0.84 20.36
C ILE A 363 10.88 -0.19 19.63
N LEU A 364 12.03 0.22 19.12
CA LEU A 364 12.94 -0.65 18.37
C LEU A 364 13.62 -1.71 19.26
N VAL A 365 13.97 -1.37 20.51
CA VAL A 365 14.52 -2.35 21.47
C VAL A 365 13.48 -3.40 21.81
N LYS A 366 12.21 -3.01 22.02
CA LYS A 366 11.10 -3.97 22.19
C LYS A 366 10.91 -4.86 20.96
N LEU A 367 11.14 -4.31 19.77
CA LEU A 367 11.12 -5.07 18.52
C LEU A 367 12.29 -6.07 18.43
N SER A 368 13.40 -5.79 19.10
CA SER A 368 14.63 -6.60 19.05
C SER A 368 14.76 -7.63 20.19
N LEU A 369 13.92 -7.54 21.22
CA LEU A 369 13.91 -8.43 22.39
C LEU A 369 13.36 -9.87 22.18
N PRO A 370 12.39 -10.15 21.29
CA PRO A 370 11.85 -11.51 21.18
C PRO A 370 12.85 -12.49 20.57
N ASP A 371 12.91 -13.71 21.11
CA ASP A 371 13.60 -14.85 20.50
C ASP A 371 13.18 -14.99 19.03
N ILE A 372 14.14 -14.82 18.11
CA ILE A 372 13.94 -14.83 16.65
C ILE A 372 13.20 -16.11 16.23
N PHE A 373 13.44 -17.23 16.92
CA PHE A 373 12.80 -18.52 16.65
C PHE A 373 11.37 -18.64 17.18
N LYS A 374 10.97 -17.77 18.11
CA LYS A 374 9.61 -17.72 18.68
C LYS A 374 8.79 -16.53 18.17
N ARG A 375 9.36 -15.69 17.30
CA ARG A 375 8.66 -14.53 16.78
C ARG A 375 7.47 -14.99 15.95
N PRO A 376 6.24 -14.54 16.26
CA PRO A 376 5.12 -14.75 15.36
C PRO A 376 5.48 -14.19 13.99
N LYS A 377 5.06 -14.86 12.91
CA LYS A 377 5.21 -14.30 11.56
C LYS A 377 4.64 -12.88 11.55
N ALA A 378 5.44 -11.93 11.06
CA ALA A 378 5.03 -10.54 10.94
C ALA A 378 3.79 -10.47 10.04
N THR A 379 2.68 -10.02 10.61
CA THR A 379 1.43 -9.76 9.88
C THR A 379 1.36 -8.29 9.48
N GLU A 380 0.51 -7.97 8.52
CA GLU A 380 0.18 -6.58 8.15
C GLU A 380 -0.19 -5.76 9.41
N ALA A 381 -1.07 -6.30 10.26
CA ALA A 381 -1.50 -5.63 11.48
C ALA A 381 -0.34 -5.42 12.47
N SER A 382 0.52 -6.41 12.69
CA SER A 382 1.63 -6.24 13.64
C SER A 382 2.66 -5.22 13.16
N THR A 383 2.98 -5.22 11.87
CA THR A 383 3.95 -4.30 11.26
C THR A 383 3.40 -2.88 11.20
N LEU A 384 2.12 -2.74 10.88
CA LEU A 384 1.36 -1.52 11.03
C LEU A 384 1.48 -0.98 12.46
N PHE A 385 1.15 -1.74 13.51
CA PHE A 385 1.22 -1.21 14.88
C PHE A 385 2.62 -0.71 15.28
N ILE A 386 3.68 -1.31 14.76
CA ILE A 386 5.06 -0.86 14.98
C ILE A 386 5.30 0.50 14.31
N TRP A 387 4.99 0.61 13.02
CA TRP A 387 5.10 1.87 12.29
C TRP A 387 4.21 2.96 12.88
N HIS A 388 3.01 2.62 13.32
CA HIS A 388 2.11 3.53 14.01
C HIS A 388 2.77 4.12 15.26
N ALA A 389 3.40 3.28 16.09
CA ALA A 389 4.08 3.72 17.29
C ALA A 389 5.25 4.66 16.96
N ILE A 390 6.01 4.36 15.90
CA ILE A 390 7.10 5.22 15.42
C ILE A 390 6.56 6.57 14.94
N TRP A 391 5.50 6.58 14.13
CA TRP A 391 4.87 7.82 13.66
C TRP A 391 4.28 8.63 14.82
N GLN A 392 3.65 7.98 15.80
CA GLN A 392 3.14 8.65 17.00
C GLN A 392 4.25 9.29 17.82
N ALA A 393 5.38 8.60 18.01
CA ALA A 393 6.55 9.16 18.69
C ALA A 393 7.12 10.36 17.90
N LEU A 394 7.28 10.22 16.58
CA LEU A 394 7.79 11.30 15.71
C LEU A 394 6.92 12.55 15.77
N PHE A 395 5.59 12.41 15.79
CA PHE A 395 4.67 13.55 15.78
C PHE A 395 4.07 13.88 17.16
N ALA A 396 4.61 13.29 18.23
CA ALA A 396 4.19 13.55 19.59
C ALA A 396 4.26 15.05 19.91
N GLN A 397 3.19 15.57 20.52
CA GLN A 397 3.09 16.98 20.93
C GLN A 397 3.20 17.99 19.77
N THR A 398 2.83 17.58 18.55
CA THR A 398 2.77 18.48 17.40
C THR A 398 1.32 18.69 16.95
N ALA A 399 1.10 19.61 16.00
CA ALA A 399 -0.21 19.81 15.37
C ALA A 399 -0.60 18.65 14.43
N ILE A 400 0.28 17.67 14.23
CA ILE A 400 0.03 16.49 13.39
C ILE A 400 -0.54 15.37 14.26
N SER A 401 -1.68 14.82 13.84
CA SER A 401 -2.22 13.58 14.37
C SER A 401 -2.05 12.45 13.37
N VAL A 402 -1.63 11.29 13.88
CA VAL A 402 -1.51 10.03 13.14
C VAL A 402 -2.83 9.28 13.29
N GLN A 403 -3.46 8.94 12.16
CA GLN A 403 -4.72 8.20 12.13
C GLN A 403 -4.54 6.88 11.40
N VAL A 404 -5.03 5.79 12.01
CA VAL A 404 -5.03 4.45 11.44
C VAL A 404 -6.43 4.10 10.96
N GLY A 405 -6.54 3.53 9.77
CA GLY A 405 -7.80 2.94 9.30
C GLY A 405 -7.91 2.92 7.79
N GLU A 406 -9.11 2.65 7.29
CA GLU A 406 -9.40 2.77 5.87
C GLU A 406 -9.31 4.24 5.47
N THR A 407 -8.24 4.61 4.76
CA THR A 407 -8.06 5.96 4.24
C THR A 407 -8.91 6.16 2.98
N ILE A 408 -10.24 6.12 3.14
CA ILE A 408 -11.13 6.73 2.15
C ILE A 408 -11.00 8.24 2.33
N LEU A 409 -9.97 8.81 1.71
CA LEU A 409 -9.75 10.25 1.72
C LEU A 409 -11.02 10.94 1.21
N LYS A 410 -11.54 11.94 1.94
CA LYS A 410 -12.62 12.80 1.44
C LYS A 410 -12.17 13.44 0.12
N GLU A 411 -10.89 13.77 0.07
CA GLU A 411 -10.11 14.28 -1.03
C GLU A 411 -9.87 13.24 -2.13
N ALA A 412 -10.21 11.97 -1.97
CA ALA A 412 -10.25 10.99 -3.07
C ALA A 412 -11.70 10.60 -3.41
N ARG A 413 -12.69 11.00 -2.61
CA ARG A 413 -14.10 10.65 -2.80
C ARG A 413 -14.67 11.23 -4.08
N VAL A 414 -14.23 12.41 -4.51
CA VAL A 414 -14.65 12.99 -5.81
C VAL A 414 -14.05 12.22 -6.98
N ASP A 415 -12.77 11.80 -6.90
CA ASP A 415 -12.18 10.90 -7.90
C ASP A 415 -12.90 9.55 -7.92
N GLN A 416 -13.21 8.99 -6.75
CA GLN A 416 -13.97 7.75 -6.64
C GLN A 416 -15.42 7.91 -7.09
N LEU A 417 -16.05 9.06 -6.89
CA LEU A 417 -17.42 9.35 -7.33
C LEU A 417 -17.46 9.59 -8.83
N LEU A 418 -16.48 10.30 -9.39
CA LEU A 418 -16.25 10.39 -10.83
C LEU A 418 -16.12 8.98 -11.38
N VAL A 419 -15.21 8.17 -10.84
CA VAL A 419 -15.05 6.76 -11.22
C VAL A 419 -16.37 5.98 -11.05
N ARG A 420 -17.15 6.17 -9.98
CA ARG A 420 -18.43 5.46 -9.77
C ARG A 420 -19.55 5.92 -10.70
N GLN A 421 -19.65 7.22 -11.01
CA GLN A 421 -20.60 7.77 -11.97
C GLN A 421 -20.30 7.27 -13.38
N ILE A 422 -19.01 7.18 -13.70
CA ILE A 422 -18.43 6.59 -14.90
C ILE A 422 -18.70 5.06 -14.96
N VAL A 423 -18.60 4.34 -13.84
CA VAL A 423 -18.72 2.85 -13.77
C VAL A 423 -20.17 2.34 -13.66
N GLY A 424 -21.11 3.17 -13.21
CA GLY A 424 -22.50 2.79 -12.95
C GLY A 424 -22.74 2.12 -11.58
N PRO A 425 -23.95 2.23 -11.01
CA PRO A 425 -24.26 1.85 -9.62
C PRO A 425 -24.24 0.34 -9.32
N THR A 426 -24.30 -0.53 -10.33
CA THR A 426 -24.40 -1.99 -10.18
C THR A 426 -23.05 -2.67 -9.87
N ALA A 427 -21.91 -2.07 -10.21
CA ALA A 427 -20.58 -2.61 -9.91
C ALA A 427 -20.20 -2.46 -8.42
N ALA A 428 -20.75 -1.44 -7.74
CA ALA A 428 -20.38 -1.03 -6.39
C ALA A 428 -20.88 -1.96 -5.28
N LYS A 429 -21.99 -2.69 -5.49
CA LYS A 429 -22.56 -3.58 -4.46
C LYS A 429 -21.73 -4.85 -4.21
N GLY A 430 -20.94 -5.32 -5.18
CA GLY A 430 -20.05 -6.47 -5.01
C GLY A 430 -18.67 -6.13 -4.43
N ALA A 431 -18.28 -4.85 -4.42
CA ALA A 431 -16.97 -4.40 -3.93
C ALA A 431 -16.97 -4.03 -2.44
N ALA A 432 -18.14 -3.85 -1.83
CA ALA A 432 -18.26 -3.46 -0.42
C ALA A 432 -18.11 -4.64 0.57
N GLY A 433 -18.15 -5.88 0.08
CA GLY A 433 -18.19 -7.07 0.93
C GLY A 433 -16.87 -7.85 1.06
N ALA A 434 -15.87 -7.58 0.22
CA ALA A 434 -14.73 -8.48 0.06
C ALA A 434 -13.33 -7.84 0.19
N SER A 435 -13.22 -6.55 0.47
CA SER A 435 -11.95 -6.00 0.95
C SER A 435 -11.85 -6.23 2.45
N GLY A 436 -10.99 -7.16 2.88
CA GLY A 436 -10.47 -7.12 4.25
C GLY A 436 -10.07 -5.69 4.57
N ARG A 437 -10.49 -5.18 5.73
CA ARG A 437 -10.27 -3.79 6.16
C ARG A 437 -8.80 -3.43 5.96
N ARG A 438 -8.50 -2.62 4.94
CA ARG A 438 -7.13 -2.19 4.66
C ARG A 438 -6.75 -1.14 5.70
N LEU A 439 -5.63 -1.37 6.38
CA LEU A 439 -5.15 -0.48 7.41
C LEU A 439 -4.07 0.40 6.80
N ASP A 440 -4.43 1.64 6.47
CA ASP A 440 -3.51 2.66 5.97
C ASP A 440 -3.28 3.71 7.08
N PHE A 441 -2.21 4.50 6.95
CA PHE A 441 -1.98 5.65 7.83
C PHE A 441 -2.25 6.95 7.12
N ARG A 442 -2.87 7.87 7.84
CA ARG A 442 -3.02 9.24 7.41
C ARG A 442 -2.47 10.19 8.45
N LEU A 443 -1.67 11.14 8.00
CA LEU A 443 -1.23 12.26 8.80
C LEU A 443 -2.19 13.42 8.54
N THR A 444 -2.74 13.97 9.61
CA THR A 444 -3.63 15.14 9.53
C THR A 444 -3.10 16.27 10.40
N ALA A 445 -3.05 17.48 9.86
CA ALA A 445 -2.74 18.68 10.61
C ALA A 445 -4.02 19.32 11.14
N CYS A 446 -4.00 19.77 12.39
CA CYS A 446 -4.99 20.69 12.92
C CYS A 446 -4.67 22.11 12.43
N VAL A 447 -5.63 22.78 11.79
CA VAL A 447 -5.47 24.11 11.22
C VAL A 447 -6.62 25.00 11.69
N GLU A 448 -6.31 26.20 12.16
CA GLU A 448 -7.35 27.18 12.50
C GLU A 448 -7.72 28.03 11.28
N LYS A 449 -9.00 28.00 10.91
CA LYS A 449 -9.56 28.79 9.82
C LYS A 449 -10.82 29.50 10.31
N ALA A 450 -10.81 30.83 10.28
CA ALA A 450 -11.95 31.66 10.71
C ALA A 450 -12.49 31.31 12.12
N GLN A 451 -11.58 31.11 13.09
CA GLN A 451 -11.86 30.70 14.47
C GLN A 451 -12.39 29.26 14.64
N GLU A 452 -12.47 28.47 13.58
CA GLU A 452 -12.79 27.04 13.64
C GLU A 452 -11.55 26.18 13.42
N SER A 453 -11.41 25.12 14.23
CA SER A 453 -10.36 24.12 14.04
C SER A 453 -10.80 23.10 12.99
N ILE A 454 -10.08 23.04 11.87
CA ILE A 454 -10.28 22.08 10.79
C ILE A 454 -9.11 21.10 10.72
N SER A 455 -9.42 19.82 10.48
CA SER A 455 -8.41 18.80 10.23
C SER A 455 -8.14 18.70 8.73
N VAL A 456 -6.89 18.94 8.33
CA VAL A 456 -6.44 18.89 6.94
C VAL A 456 -5.52 17.69 6.78
N THR A 457 -5.82 16.82 5.80
CA THR A 457 -4.91 15.73 5.45
C THR A 457 -3.61 16.31 4.88
N VAL A 458 -2.47 15.93 5.44
CA VAL A 458 -1.15 16.38 4.94
C VAL A 458 -0.42 15.30 4.15
N CYS A 459 -0.63 14.03 4.50
CA CYS A 459 0.05 12.90 3.87
C CYS A 459 -0.77 11.62 4.06
N ASN A 460 -0.72 10.75 3.07
CA ASN A 460 -1.19 9.38 3.13
C ASN A 460 -0.01 8.42 2.99
N ASN A 461 0.05 7.41 3.85
CA ASN A 461 1.04 6.34 3.82
C ASN A 461 0.31 5.00 3.72
N GLU A 462 0.52 4.28 2.64
CA GLU A 462 -0.06 2.95 2.44
C GLU A 462 0.84 1.88 3.04
N HIS A 463 0.23 0.83 3.59
CA HIS A 463 0.93 -0.28 4.23
C HIS A 463 0.65 -1.61 3.52
N LYS A 464 1.66 -2.47 3.44
CA LYS A 464 1.55 -3.86 2.99
C LYS A 464 2.31 -4.81 3.91
N GLU A 465 1.90 -6.07 3.90
CA GLU A 465 2.60 -7.14 4.60
C GLU A 465 3.98 -7.43 3.98
N PRO A 466 4.91 -8.05 4.74
CA PRO A 466 6.26 -8.37 4.25
C PRO A 466 6.29 -9.31 3.04
N SER A 467 5.28 -10.16 2.88
CA SER A 467 5.18 -11.16 1.79
C SER A 467 4.60 -10.60 0.49
N VAL A 468 4.36 -9.29 0.42
CA VAL A 468 3.77 -8.67 -0.76
C VAL A 468 4.67 -8.86 -1.99
N SER A 469 4.08 -9.21 -3.13
CA SER A 469 4.83 -9.35 -4.37
C SER A 469 5.33 -7.99 -4.87
N PRO A 470 6.42 -7.94 -5.65
CA PRO A 470 6.91 -6.69 -6.26
C PRO A 470 5.84 -5.96 -7.08
N ARG A 471 4.96 -6.72 -7.75
CA ARG A 471 3.78 -6.20 -8.46
C ARG A 471 2.82 -5.49 -7.53
N ALA A 472 2.52 -6.07 -6.38
CA ALA A 472 1.61 -5.46 -5.41
C ALA A 472 2.23 -4.24 -4.70
N ALA A 473 3.55 -4.23 -4.46
CA ALA A 473 4.28 -3.05 -3.99
C ALA A 473 4.27 -1.91 -5.04
N ALA A 474 4.45 -2.23 -6.33
CA ALA A 474 4.34 -1.26 -7.42
C ALA A 474 2.91 -0.67 -7.53
N LEU A 475 1.88 -1.48 -7.33
CA LEU A 475 0.49 -1.03 -7.28
C LEU A 475 0.21 -0.11 -6.08
N GLN A 476 0.77 -0.44 -4.91
CA GLN A 476 0.75 0.42 -3.72
C GLN A 476 1.39 1.78 -4.04
N HIS A 477 2.59 1.80 -4.60
CA HIS A 477 3.29 3.03 -4.92
C HIS A 477 2.48 3.95 -5.85
N ARG A 478 1.91 3.39 -6.92
CA ARG A 478 1.03 4.12 -7.85
C ARG A 478 -0.23 4.64 -7.15
N LYS A 479 -0.85 3.85 -6.28
CA LYS A 479 -2.03 4.27 -5.50
C LYS A 479 -1.65 5.41 -4.56
N ASN A 480 -0.57 5.29 -3.81
CA ASN A 480 -0.17 6.28 -2.83
C ASN A 480 0.28 7.60 -3.48
N THR A 481 0.98 7.53 -4.63
CA THR A 481 1.27 8.68 -5.50
C THR A 481 0.00 9.42 -5.91
N ARG A 482 -1.05 8.69 -6.34
CA ARG A 482 -2.34 9.29 -6.69
C ARG A 482 -3.03 9.98 -5.53
N LEU A 483 -3.07 9.32 -4.37
CA LEU A 483 -3.72 9.86 -3.17
C LEU A 483 -3.01 11.13 -2.68
N ASN A 484 -1.68 11.12 -2.61
CA ASN A 484 -0.89 12.29 -2.20
C ASN A 484 -0.98 13.44 -3.21
N LYS A 485 -1.09 13.15 -4.52
CA LYS A 485 -1.42 14.19 -5.51
C LYS A 485 -2.80 14.78 -5.26
N SER A 486 -3.81 13.95 -4.99
CA SER A 486 -5.16 14.45 -4.69
C SER A 486 -5.17 15.32 -3.43
N ILE A 487 -4.36 14.98 -2.41
CA ILE A 487 -4.16 15.82 -1.22
C ILE A 487 -3.59 17.20 -1.62
N LEU A 488 -2.55 17.23 -2.46
CA LEU A 488 -1.91 18.48 -2.91
C LEU A 488 -2.77 19.35 -3.82
N THR A 489 -3.61 18.72 -4.66
CA THR A 489 -4.43 19.43 -5.65
C THR A 489 -5.78 19.88 -5.09
N ARG A 490 -6.27 19.25 -4.02
CA ARG A 490 -7.56 19.59 -3.38
C ARG A 490 -7.40 20.35 -2.06
N GLY A 491 -6.18 20.43 -1.52
CA GLY A 491 -5.89 20.95 -0.20
C GLY A 491 -5.80 22.48 -0.13
N LEU A 492 -5.79 22.97 1.12
CA LEU A 492 -5.31 24.31 1.52
C LEU A 492 -3.77 24.39 1.37
N THR A 493 -3.26 23.89 0.25
CA THR A 493 -1.85 23.61 -0.01
C THR A 493 -1.37 24.49 -1.16
N PRO A 494 -0.21 25.15 -1.03
CA PRO A 494 0.34 25.94 -2.13
C PRO A 494 0.60 25.05 -3.38
N PRO A 495 0.20 25.47 -4.60
CA PRO A 495 0.26 24.65 -5.81
C PRO A 495 1.66 24.15 -6.19
N SER A 496 2.71 24.84 -5.76
CA SER A 496 4.12 24.52 -6.04
C SER A 496 4.80 23.73 -4.92
N MET A 497 4.07 23.35 -3.87
CA MET A 497 4.66 22.75 -2.70
C MET A 497 4.89 21.24 -2.90
N PRO A 498 6.13 20.75 -2.74
CA PRO A 498 6.37 19.31 -2.66
C PRO A 498 5.76 18.75 -1.36
N THR A 499 5.31 17.50 -1.40
CA THR A 499 5.02 16.71 -0.20
C THR A 499 5.95 15.51 -0.12
N VAL A 500 6.12 14.99 1.09
CA VAL A 500 6.78 13.70 1.32
C VAL A 500 5.75 12.69 1.80
N PHE A 501 5.90 11.45 1.34
CA PHE A 501 5.10 10.33 1.81
C PHE A 501 5.95 9.07 1.92
N CYS A 502 5.41 8.05 2.57
CA CYS A 502 6.09 6.78 2.80
C CYS A 502 5.23 5.61 2.33
N ASP A 503 5.81 4.71 1.55
CA ASP A 503 5.24 3.37 1.34
C ASP A 503 5.89 2.40 2.32
N VAL A 504 5.07 1.66 3.05
CA VAL A 504 5.56 0.69 4.03
C VAL A 504 5.27 -0.72 3.55
N VAL A 505 6.31 -1.57 3.56
CA VAL A 505 6.23 -2.99 3.29
C VAL A 505 6.86 -3.73 4.47
N GLY A 506 6.04 -4.28 5.35
CA GLY A 506 6.51 -4.92 6.56
C GLY A 506 7.29 -3.97 7.48
N LEU A 507 8.58 -4.24 7.66
CA LEU A 507 9.50 -3.42 8.48
C LEU A 507 10.36 -2.46 7.64
N GLU A 508 10.07 -2.37 6.34
CA GLU A 508 10.76 -1.48 5.41
C GLU A 508 9.85 -0.28 5.06
N GLY A 509 10.38 0.93 5.20
CA GLY A 509 9.71 2.18 4.84
C GLY A 509 10.47 2.91 3.74
N ARG A 510 9.83 3.12 2.59
CA ARG A 510 10.39 3.86 1.44
C ARG A 510 9.80 5.24 1.38
N MET A 511 10.66 6.24 1.47
CA MET A 511 10.25 7.64 1.44
C MET A 511 10.29 8.19 0.02
N TYR A 512 9.24 8.91 -0.34
CA TYR A 512 9.11 9.55 -1.63
C TYR A 512 8.78 11.02 -1.48
N VAL A 513 9.33 11.84 -2.38
CA VAL A 513 8.93 13.23 -2.60
C VAL A 513 8.01 13.27 -3.81
N LEU A 514 6.85 13.90 -3.66
CA LEU A 514 5.94 14.21 -4.77
C LEU A 514 5.96 15.71 -5.02
N LYS A 515 6.34 16.13 -6.22
CA LYS A 515 6.53 17.54 -6.60
C LYS A 515 5.88 17.84 -7.95
N PRO A 516 5.31 19.05 -8.14
CA PRO A 516 4.92 19.51 -9.46
C PRO A 516 6.17 19.95 -10.25
N PHE A 517 6.26 19.54 -11.50
CA PHE A 517 7.30 19.95 -12.44
C PHE A 517 6.65 20.32 -13.77
N ASN A 518 6.71 21.61 -14.15
CA ASN A 518 5.93 22.15 -15.27
C ASN A 518 4.44 21.77 -15.13
N ASP A 519 3.90 21.07 -16.13
CA ASP A 519 2.51 20.59 -16.17
C ASP A 519 2.34 19.15 -15.62
N ALA A 520 3.38 18.59 -15.00
CA ALA A 520 3.46 17.22 -14.50
C ALA A 520 3.57 17.12 -12.97
N TRP A 521 3.20 15.97 -12.42
CA TRP A 521 3.58 15.54 -11.07
C TRP A 521 4.60 14.42 -11.16
N LEU A 522 5.69 14.55 -10.43
CA LEU A 522 6.78 13.56 -10.37
C LEU A 522 6.95 13.05 -8.94
N THR A 523 7.22 11.75 -8.81
CA THR A 523 7.48 11.08 -7.54
C THR A 523 8.90 10.53 -7.53
N CYS A 524 9.65 10.76 -6.45
CA CYS A 524 11.07 10.42 -6.41
C CYS A 524 11.42 9.79 -5.07
N GLU A 525 12.13 8.66 -5.09
CA GLU A 525 12.64 8.03 -3.88
C GLU A 525 13.75 8.92 -3.28
N VAL A 526 13.66 9.17 -1.97
CA VAL A 526 14.54 10.14 -1.29
C VAL A 526 15.88 9.50 -0.96
N ASN A 527 15.86 8.30 -0.40
CA ASN A 527 17.00 7.58 0.14
C ASN A 527 16.77 6.07 0.06
N GLU A 528 17.78 5.30 0.49
CA GLU A 528 17.60 3.89 0.76
C GLU A 528 16.41 3.63 1.69
N PRO A 529 15.76 2.46 1.54
CA PRO A 529 14.64 2.11 2.42
C PRO A 529 15.07 2.08 3.89
N ILE A 530 14.26 2.68 4.75
CA ILE A 530 14.41 2.64 6.20
C ILE A 530 14.02 1.24 6.66
N LYS A 531 14.97 0.48 7.22
CA LYS A 531 14.77 -0.89 7.69
C LYS A 531 14.76 -0.91 9.21
N LEU A 532 13.60 -1.19 9.81
CA LEU A 532 13.50 -1.23 11.26
C LEU A 532 14.26 -2.45 11.82
N PRO A 533 15.16 -2.26 12.81
CA PRO A 533 16.00 -3.34 13.32
C PRO A 533 15.20 -4.39 14.09
N THR A 534 15.51 -5.65 13.81
CA THR A 534 14.86 -6.82 14.42
C THR A 534 15.74 -7.55 15.43
N ASN A 535 17.01 -7.16 15.53
CA ASN A 535 18.00 -7.69 16.45
C ASN A 535 19.01 -6.59 16.82
N SER A 536 19.90 -6.91 17.77
CA SER A 536 20.93 -5.99 18.28
C SER A 536 21.91 -5.52 17.21
N PHE A 537 22.35 -6.40 16.31
CA PHE A 537 23.27 -6.06 15.24
C PHE A 537 22.64 -5.04 14.28
N GLU A 538 21.43 -5.32 13.80
CA GLU A 538 20.66 -4.40 12.96
C GLU A 538 20.40 -3.07 13.67
N MET A 539 20.20 -3.07 15.00
CA MET A 539 20.03 -1.84 15.77
C MET A 539 21.29 -0.96 15.72
N GLY A 540 22.48 -1.57 15.89
CA GLY A 540 23.74 -0.85 15.75
C GLY A 540 23.93 -0.29 14.34
N VAL A 541 23.53 -1.03 13.30
CA VAL A 541 23.53 -0.53 11.92
C VAL A 541 22.55 0.62 11.75
N PHE A 542 21.31 0.48 12.23
CA PHE A 542 20.26 1.50 12.12
C PHE A 542 20.68 2.83 12.73
N ILE A 543 21.27 2.81 13.94
CA ILE A 543 21.71 4.02 14.66
C ILE A 543 22.90 4.70 13.95
N ARG A 544 23.87 3.92 13.43
CA ARG A 544 25.06 4.45 12.74
C ARG A 544 24.77 4.92 11.31
N SER A 545 23.79 4.29 10.66
CA SER A 545 23.36 4.64 9.32
C SER A 545 22.57 5.96 9.29
N ASN A 546 22.23 6.41 8.09
CA ASN A 546 21.36 7.58 7.93
C ASN A 546 19.86 7.28 8.17
N GLN A 547 19.47 6.03 8.46
CA GLN A 547 18.05 5.65 8.54
C GLN A 547 17.27 6.36 9.65
N LEU A 548 17.88 6.59 10.81
CA LEU A 548 17.23 7.37 11.88
C LEU A 548 17.18 8.86 11.54
N LYS A 549 18.22 9.40 10.92
CA LYS A 549 18.24 10.79 10.42
C LYS A 549 17.15 11.01 9.38
N ASP A 550 16.93 10.02 8.53
CA ASP A 550 15.91 9.99 7.49
C ASP A 550 14.48 10.04 8.08
N LEU A 551 14.20 9.32 9.17
CA LEU A 551 12.94 9.44 9.91
C LEU A 551 12.72 10.84 10.49
N LEU A 552 13.78 11.43 11.07
CA LEU A 552 13.72 12.79 11.60
C LEU A 552 13.55 13.82 10.47
N ALA A 553 14.08 13.52 9.28
CA ALA A 553 13.88 14.32 8.10
C ALA A 553 12.47 14.32 7.58
N TYR A 554 11.89 13.13 7.49
CA TYR A 554 10.48 12.98 7.21
C TYR A 554 9.62 13.84 8.17
N ARG A 555 9.89 13.76 9.48
CA ARG A 555 9.19 14.58 10.49
C ARG A 555 9.31 16.07 10.20
N LYS A 556 10.53 16.58 9.98
CA LYS A 556 10.78 18.01 9.71
C LYS A 556 10.00 18.50 8.47
N LEU A 557 9.99 17.69 7.41
CA LEU A 557 9.32 18.04 6.16
C LEU A 557 7.80 18.05 6.30
N ILE A 558 7.22 17.04 6.95
CA ILE A 558 5.78 17.00 7.23
C ILE A 558 5.36 18.17 8.12
N LEU A 559 6.15 18.51 9.16
CA LEU A 559 5.86 19.68 10.00
C LEU A 559 5.98 20.99 9.24
N SER A 560 6.99 21.13 8.37
CA SER A 560 7.10 22.29 7.50
C SER A 560 5.91 22.38 6.55
N PHE A 561 5.45 21.26 6.00
CA PHE A 561 4.28 21.20 5.14
C PHE A 561 3.01 21.63 5.88
N ALA A 562 2.77 21.07 7.06
CA ALA A 562 1.64 21.44 7.90
C ALA A 562 1.61 22.92 8.26
N ARG A 563 2.75 23.52 8.63
CA ARG A 563 2.84 24.97 8.92
C ARG A 563 2.50 25.82 7.70
N LYS A 564 2.92 25.41 6.50
CA LYS A 564 2.56 26.13 5.27
C LYS A 564 1.08 25.99 4.94
N CYS A 565 0.48 24.81 5.16
CA CYS A 565 -0.97 24.63 5.06
C CYS A 565 -1.72 25.53 6.05
N GLN A 566 -1.22 25.65 7.29
CA GLN A 566 -1.78 26.55 8.29
C GLN A 566 -1.72 28.01 7.84
N GLY A 567 -0.53 28.48 7.42
CA GLY A 567 -0.36 29.85 6.92
C GLY A 567 -1.25 30.17 5.72
N PHE A 568 -1.40 29.23 4.78
CA PHE A 568 -2.27 29.38 3.62
C PHE A 568 -3.76 29.39 3.99
N ALA A 569 -4.17 28.60 4.98
CA ALA A 569 -5.55 28.57 5.46
C ALA A 569 -5.95 29.82 6.26
N SER A 570 -5.03 30.36 7.05
CA SER A 570 -5.25 31.57 7.84
C SER A 570 -5.22 32.83 6.98
N ASN A 571 -4.42 32.86 5.91
CA ASN A 571 -4.31 33.97 4.97
C ASN A 571 -4.60 33.50 3.54
N PRO A 572 -5.88 33.15 3.22
CA PRO A 572 -6.21 32.77 1.86
C PRO A 572 -5.93 33.94 0.91
N PRO A 573 -5.45 33.68 -0.32
CA PRO A 573 -5.25 34.72 -1.31
C PRO A 573 -6.56 35.52 -1.50
N ALA A 574 -6.44 36.83 -1.70
CA ALA A 574 -7.60 37.73 -1.78
C ALA A 574 -8.61 37.24 -2.83
N PRO A 575 -9.92 37.37 -2.59
CA PRO A 575 -10.94 37.01 -3.57
C PRO A 575 -10.68 37.74 -4.89
N GLY A 576 -10.46 37.00 -5.98
CA GLY A 576 -10.15 37.58 -7.29
C GLY A 576 -8.65 37.69 -7.63
N THR A 577 -7.75 37.39 -6.68
CA THR A 577 -6.42 36.91 -7.07
C THR A 577 -6.68 35.66 -7.90
N PRO A 578 -6.21 35.57 -9.17
CA PRO A 578 -6.35 34.33 -9.90
C PRO A 578 -5.62 33.26 -9.08
N THR A 579 -6.38 32.47 -8.31
CA THR A 579 -6.01 31.08 -8.05
C THR A 579 -5.64 30.59 -9.43
N TYR A 580 -4.35 30.28 -9.64
CA TYR A 580 -3.71 30.00 -10.93
C TYR A 580 -4.71 29.86 -12.07
N PRO A 581 -4.59 30.60 -13.19
CA PRO A 581 -5.53 30.49 -14.30
C PRO A 581 -5.85 29.02 -14.48
N GLN A 582 -7.12 28.63 -14.68
CA GLN A 582 -7.54 27.26 -14.99
C GLN A 582 -6.85 26.69 -16.27
N ARG A 583 -5.63 27.13 -16.63
CA ARG A 583 -4.60 26.23 -17.12
C ARG A 583 -4.71 24.93 -16.33
N SER A 584 -4.89 23.85 -17.09
CA SER A 584 -5.08 22.48 -16.65
C SER A 584 -4.31 22.20 -15.37
N LEU A 585 -5.02 21.83 -14.29
CA LEU A 585 -4.39 21.26 -13.09
C LEU A 585 -3.31 20.28 -13.55
N PRO A 586 -2.06 20.39 -13.05
CA PRO A 586 -0.97 19.55 -13.53
C PRO A 586 -1.39 18.09 -13.49
N THR A 587 -1.33 17.42 -14.64
CA THR A 587 -1.67 16.00 -14.77
C THR A 587 -0.47 15.18 -14.29
N PHE A 588 -0.60 13.85 -14.14
CA PHE A 588 0.65 13.05 -14.04
C PHE A 588 1.43 13.25 -15.32
N TYR A 589 2.77 13.16 -15.31
CA TYR A 589 3.62 13.51 -16.46
C TYR A 589 2.91 13.28 -17.78
N THR A 590 2.37 14.33 -18.39
CA THR A 590 1.70 14.26 -19.68
C THR A 590 2.50 15.18 -20.56
N PRO A 591 3.22 14.67 -21.56
CA PRO A 591 3.83 15.50 -22.59
C PRO A 591 2.82 16.55 -23.06
N THR A 592 3.05 17.82 -22.75
CA THR A 592 2.25 18.88 -23.35
C THR A 592 2.71 19.05 -24.78
N VAL A 593 1.84 18.71 -25.73
CA VAL A 593 2.03 19.10 -27.13
C VAL A 593 2.11 20.63 -27.13
N PRO A 594 3.24 21.24 -27.53
CA PRO A 594 3.26 22.68 -27.75
C PRO A 594 2.14 22.95 -28.74
N ARG A 595 1.21 23.85 -28.40
CA ARG A 595 0.36 24.41 -29.45
C ARG A 595 1.32 25.14 -30.38
N THR A 596 1.64 24.52 -31.51
CA THR A 596 2.13 25.25 -32.66
C THR A 596 1.08 26.34 -32.90
N LYS A 597 1.41 27.56 -32.48
CA LYS A 597 0.86 28.72 -33.16
C LYS A 597 1.31 28.53 -34.59
N ASP A 598 0.33 28.55 -35.48
CA ASP A 598 0.48 28.45 -36.92
C ASP A 598 1.84 28.98 -37.38
N VAL A 599 2.67 28.07 -37.88
CA VAL A 599 3.71 28.40 -38.85
C VAL A 599 3.26 27.72 -40.13
N LEU A 600 2.51 28.52 -40.88
CA LEU A 600 1.96 28.39 -42.24
C LEU A 600 0.84 27.37 -42.48
#